data_AF-A0AAD4Z211-F1
#
_entry.id   AF-A0AAD4Z211-F1
#
_cell.length_a   1.000
_cell.length_b   1.000
_cell.length_c   1.000
_cell.angle_alpha   90.00
_cell.angle_beta   90.00
_cell.angle_gamma   90.00
#
_symmetry.space_group_name_H-M   'P 1'
#
loop_
_entity.id
_entity.type
_entity.pdbx_description
1 polymer ?
#
loop_
_entity_poly.entity_id
_entity_poly.type
_entity_poly.pdbx_seq_one_letter_code
_entity_poly.pdbx_strand_id
1 'polypeptide(L)'
;MFKQALQNPRTTQTAHREGNSPLRAMSGSEPESPEMEPIQANPALRRPRILLAASGSVAAIKFGNLCHSFSEWAEVKAVATRASLHFIDRTSLPKDVILYTDEDEWSSWNKMGDSVLHIELRRWADILVIAPLSANTLGKIAGGLCDNLLTCVVRAWDYSKPFFVAPAMNTLMWKNPFTERHIMSIDELGVSLIPPVTKRLACGDYGNGAMAEPSLIYSTVRLFFESRVQQGGSVV
;
A
#
# COMPACT_ATOMS: atom_id res chain seq x y z
N MET A 1 -10.19 -18.24 -23.91
CA MET A 1 -9.91 -19.29 -24.92
C MET A 1 -8.64 -20.04 -24.51
N PHE A 2 -8.76 -21.35 -24.25
CA PHE A 2 -7.78 -22.46 -24.40
C PHE A 2 -6.27 -22.21 -24.10
N LYS A 3 -5.56 -22.99 -23.28
CA LYS A 3 -5.57 -24.46 -23.09
C LYS A 3 -5.08 -24.90 -21.69
N GLN A 4 -5.69 -25.98 -21.20
CA GLN A 4 -5.19 -26.92 -20.17
C GLN A 4 -4.08 -27.82 -20.74
N ALA A 5 -3.19 -28.30 -19.87
CA ALA A 5 -2.41 -29.53 -20.06
C ALA A 5 -2.43 -30.36 -18.76
N LEU A 6 -2.58 -31.67 -18.95
CA LEU A 6 -3.05 -32.69 -18.01
C LEU A 6 -1.93 -33.28 -17.13
N GLN A 7 -2.34 -33.71 -15.94
CA GLN A 7 -1.66 -34.69 -15.06
C GLN A 7 -1.76 -36.12 -15.63
N ASN A 8 -0.76 -36.98 -15.40
CA ASN A 8 -0.93 -38.15 -14.52
C ASN A 8 0.38 -38.97 -14.27
N PRO A 9 0.43 -39.75 -13.16
CA PRO A 9 1.65 -40.31 -12.56
C PRO A 9 1.90 -41.78 -12.93
N ARG A 10 3.08 -42.31 -12.58
CA ARG A 10 3.35 -43.75 -12.50
C ARG A 10 3.75 -44.18 -11.10
N THR A 11 3.02 -45.19 -10.65
CA THR A 11 3.20 -46.11 -9.51
C THR A 11 4.45 -46.98 -9.65
N THR A 12 5.04 -47.41 -8.52
CA THR A 12 5.25 -48.84 -8.21
C THR A 12 5.63 -49.07 -6.73
N GLN A 13 5.08 -50.17 -6.21
CA GLN A 13 5.16 -50.76 -4.86
C GLN A 13 6.45 -51.55 -4.59
N THR A 14 6.54 -52.01 -3.32
CA THR A 14 7.07 -53.29 -2.76
C THR A 14 8.30 -53.12 -1.86
N ALA A 15 8.55 -53.89 -0.79
CA ALA A 15 7.79 -54.73 0.14
C ALA A 15 8.82 -55.28 1.16
N HIS A 16 8.39 -55.51 2.41
CA HIS A 16 8.90 -56.47 3.43
C HIS A 16 10.40 -56.61 3.79
N ARG A 17 10.67 -56.58 5.11
CA ARG A 17 11.22 -57.73 5.85
C ARG A 17 11.08 -57.60 7.37
N GLU A 18 10.66 -58.71 7.99
CA GLU A 18 10.54 -58.97 9.42
C GLU A 18 11.89 -59.31 10.07
N GLY A 19 12.01 -59.10 11.39
CA GLY A 19 13.09 -59.57 12.25
C GLY A 19 12.70 -59.47 13.73
N ASN A 20 12.96 -60.53 14.49
CA ASN A 20 12.26 -60.98 15.70
C ASN A 20 13.06 -60.75 17.01
N SER A 21 12.36 -60.32 18.09
CA SER A 21 12.61 -60.50 19.56
C SER A 21 13.91 -60.00 20.23
N PRO A 22 14.01 -59.87 21.59
CA PRO A 22 13.04 -60.24 22.65
C PRO A 22 12.75 -59.16 23.72
N LEU A 23 11.76 -59.49 24.57
CA LEU A 23 11.31 -58.75 25.75
C LEU A 23 12.44 -58.41 26.75
N ARG A 24 12.47 -57.15 27.21
CA ARG A 24 13.16 -56.73 28.42
C ARG A 24 12.19 -55.93 29.29
N ALA A 25 11.92 -56.44 30.49
CA ALA A 25 11.20 -55.73 31.54
C ALA A 25 12.04 -54.53 32.01
N MET A 26 11.43 -53.34 32.03
CA MET A 26 11.95 -52.18 32.76
C MET A 26 10.78 -51.47 33.45
N SER A 27 11.01 -51.28 34.74
CA SER A 27 10.33 -50.44 35.73
C SER A 27 9.53 -49.26 35.21
N GLY A 28 8.38 -49.02 35.83
CA GLY A 28 7.56 -47.83 35.62
C GLY A 28 8.32 -46.54 35.90
N SER A 29 8.16 -45.60 34.98
CA SER A 29 8.35 -44.17 35.18
C SER A 29 7.06 -43.49 34.72
N GLU A 30 6.52 -42.62 35.57
CA GLU A 30 5.31 -41.82 35.33
C GLU A 30 5.41 -41.06 34.00
N PRO A 31 4.29 -40.78 33.31
CA PRO A 31 4.33 -39.98 32.10
C PRO A 31 4.71 -38.53 32.48
N GLU A 32 5.88 -38.09 32.03
CA GLU A 32 6.25 -36.67 32.04
C GLU A 32 5.16 -35.88 31.29
N SER A 33 4.55 -34.94 32.00
CA SER A 33 3.68 -33.94 31.40
C SER A 33 4.44 -33.20 30.30
N PRO A 34 3.89 -33.00 29.10
CA PRO A 34 4.58 -32.24 28.07
C PRO A 34 4.83 -30.83 28.60
N GLU A 35 6.11 -30.48 28.76
CA GLU A 35 6.53 -29.11 28.99
C GLU A 35 5.97 -28.27 27.84
N MET A 36 4.95 -27.46 28.14
CA MET A 36 4.47 -26.47 27.20
C MET A 36 5.61 -25.47 27.00
N GLU A 37 6.31 -25.59 25.86
CA GLU A 37 7.20 -24.54 25.41
C GLU A 37 6.45 -23.20 25.50
N PRO A 38 7.06 -22.16 26.08
CA PRO A 38 6.40 -20.87 26.18
C PRO A 38 6.07 -20.41 24.77
N ILE A 39 4.77 -20.24 24.50
CA ILE A 39 4.27 -19.59 23.28
C ILE A 39 5.03 -18.28 23.18
N GLN A 40 5.99 -18.22 22.24
CA GLN A 40 6.75 -17.01 21.98
C GLN A 40 5.73 -15.93 21.67
N ALA A 41 5.61 -14.95 22.57
CA ALA A 41 4.76 -13.81 22.37
C ALA A 41 5.13 -13.19 21.03
N ASN A 42 4.18 -13.23 20.08
CA ASN A 42 4.33 -12.61 18.78
C ASN A 42 4.80 -11.16 19.01
N PRO A 43 5.98 -10.74 18.52
CA PRO A 43 6.48 -9.39 18.77
C PRO A 43 5.37 -8.41 18.40
N ALA A 44 4.96 -7.58 19.35
CA ALA A 44 3.84 -6.66 19.17
C ALA A 44 4.02 -5.93 17.84
N LEU A 45 3.15 -6.24 16.87
CA LEU A 45 3.32 -5.78 15.50
C LEU A 45 3.30 -4.25 15.53
N ARG A 46 4.41 -3.60 15.15
CA ARG A 46 4.46 -2.13 15.13
C ARG A 46 3.36 -1.60 14.21
N ARG A 47 2.86 -0.41 14.52
CA ARG A 47 1.88 0.26 13.67
C ARG A 47 2.46 0.43 12.25
N PRO A 48 1.68 0.19 11.19
CA PRO A 48 2.16 0.41 9.84
C PRO A 48 2.45 1.90 9.62
N ARG A 49 3.48 2.19 8.84
CA ARG A 49 3.85 3.55 8.43
C ARG A 49 3.29 3.82 7.04
N ILE A 50 2.37 4.77 6.96
CA ILE A 50 1.64 5.09 5.73
C ILE A 50 2.00 6.49 5.28
N LEU A 51 2.47 6.58 4.04
CA LEU A 51 2.64 7.84 3.35
C LEU A 51 1.37 8.11 2.55
N LEU A 52 0.58 9.08 3.01
CA LEU A 52 -0.57 9.58 2.28
C LEU A 52 -0.14 10.73 1.38
N ALA A 53 -0.61 10.74 0.14
CA ALA A 53 -0.26 11.78 -0.81
C ALA A 53 -1.49 12.34 -1.52
N ALA A 54 -1.50 13.65 -1.72
CA ALA A 54 -2.53 14.35 -2.47
C ALA A 54 -1.93 15.03 -3.70
N SER A 55 -2.66 14.93 -4.82
CA SER A 55 -2.34 15.65 -6.05
C SER A 55 -3.48 16.58 -6.49
N GLY A 56 -3.23 17.44 -7.49
CA GLY A 56 -4.12 18.53 -7.91
C GLY A 56 -5.49 18.07 -8.43
N SER A 57 -6.44 17.86 -7.51
CA SER A 57 -7.84 17.55 -7.78
C SER A 57 -8.71 18.16 -6.68
N VAL A 58 -9.93 18.59 -7.03
CA VAL A 58 -10.88 19.16 -6.05
C VAL A 58 -11.15 18.21 -4.89
N ALA A 59 -11.04 16.90 -5.11
CA ALA A 59 -11.20 15.89 -4.06
C ALA A 59 -10.16 16.00 -2.92
N ALA A 60 -9.08 16.76 -3.09
CA ALA A 60 -8.09 16.99 -2.03
C ALA A 60 -8.65 17.78 -0.84
N ILE A 61 -9.83 18.41 -0.97
CA ILE A 61 -10.60 18.93 0.18
C ILE A 61 -10.94 17.85 1.21
N LYS A 62 -11.00 16.57 0.80
CA LYS A 62 -11.25 15.42 1.68
C LYS A 62 -9.98 14.84 2.29
N PHE A 63 -8.81 15.40 2.02
CA PHE A 63 -7.53 14.81 2.43
C PHE A 63 -7.34 14.80 3.95
N GLY A 64 -7.81 15.83 4.67
CA GLY A 64 -7.85 15.84 6.14
C GLY A 64 -8.61 14.64 6.72
N ASN A 65 -9.82 14.39 6.21
CA ASN A 65 -10.64 13.25 6.62
C ASN A 65 -9.97 11.90 6.32
N LEU A 66 -9.25 11.81 5.20
CA LEU A 66 -8.46 10.63 4.86
C LEU A 66 -7.34 10.41 5.89
N CYS A 67 -6.56 11.45 6.20
CA CYS A 67 -5.51 11.38 7.23
C CYS A 67 -6.09 10.92 8.58
N HIS A 68 -7.19 11.51 9.03
CA HIS A 68 -7.89 11.08 10.24
C HIS A 68 -8.28 9.60 10.21
N SER A 69 -8.80 9.09 9.09
CA SER A 69 -9.21 7.70 8.95
C SER A 69 -8.04 6.73 9.17
N PHE A 70 -6.82 7.10 8.75
CA PHE A 70 -5.62 6.27 8.93
C PHE A 70 -4.93 6.48 10.27
N SER A 71 -5.01 7.67 10.89
CA SER A 71 -4.23 8.03 12.08
C SER A 71 -4.52 7.21 13.34
N GLU A 72 -5.67 6.53 13.45
CA GLU A 72 -5.94 5.60 14.55
C GLU A 72 -5.20 4.26 14.38
N TRP A 73 -5.04 3.81 13.15
CA TRP A 73 -4.44 2.51 12.84
C TRP A 73 -2.93 2.60 12.55
N ALA A 74 -2.50 3.66 11.86
CA ALA A 74 -1.16 3.81 11.31
C ALA A 74 -0.41 5.04 11.85
N GLU A 75 0.92 4.99 11.75
CA GLU A 75 1.75 6.21 11.75
C GLU A 75 1.61 6.87 10.37
N VAL A 76 1.21 8.13 10.31
CA VAL A 76 0.87 8.81 9.06
C VAL A 76 1.82 9.98 8.80
N LYS A 77 2.43 10.00 7.62
CA LYS A 77 3.05 11.19 7.03
C LYS A 77 2.29 11.57 5.77
N ALA A 78 2.27 12.86 5.44
CA ALA A 78 1.53 13.36 4.30
C ALA A 78 2.44 14.10 3.31
N VAL A 79 2.19 13.94 2.00
CA VAL A 79 2.84 14.72 0.92
C VAL A 79 1.77 15.41 0.10
N ALA A 80 1.93 16.70 -0.17
CA ALA A 80 1.06 17.44 -1.07
C ALA A 80 1.86 18.03 -2.24
N THR A 81 1.36 17.79 -3.46
CA THR A 81 1.83 18.57 -4.61
C THR A 81 1.42 20.04 -4.46
N ARG A 82 2.16 20.95 -5.09
CA ARG A 82 1.78 22.38 -5.17
C ARG A 82 0.31 22.59 -5.59
N ALA A 83 -0.18 21.83 -6.58
CA ALA A 83 -1.55 21.97 -7.08
C ALA A 83 -2.62 21.50 -6.08
N SER A 84 -2.34 20.51 -5.21
CA SER A 84 -3.29 20.09 -4.18
C SER A 84 -3.44 21.10 -3.04
N LEU A 85 -2.44 21.95 -2.81
CA LEU A 85 -2.48 22.97 -1.75
C LEU A 85 -3.57 24.04 -1.99
N HIS A 86 -4.10 24.16 -3.21
CA HIS A 86 -5.28 25.00 -3.48
C HIS A 86 -6.56 24.49 -2.81
N PHE A 87 -6.64 23.21 -2.46
CA PHE A 87 -7.85 22.56 -1.96
C PHE A 87 -7.70 22.00 -0.54
N ILE A 88 -6.47 21.74 -0.10
CA ILE A 88 -6.21 21.23 1.24
C ILE A 88 -6.30 22.37 2.25
N ASP A 89 -7.23 22.23 3.19
CA ASP A 89 -7.20 23.01 4.43
C ASP A 89 -6.22 22.38 5.41
N ARG A 90 -5.08 23.02 5.65
CA ARG A 90 -4.05 22.53 6.57
C ARG A 90 -4.58 22.37 8.01
N THR A 91 -5.60 23.14 8.40
CA THR A 91 -6.20 23.05 9.75
C THR A 91 -7.06 21.80 9.92
N SER A 92 -7.48 21.17 8.82
CA SER A 92 -8.26 19.92 8.83
C SER A 92 -7.39 18.66 9.03
N LEU A 93 -6.06 18.79 9.04
CA LEU A 93 -5.15 17.67 9.25
C LEU A 93 -5.04 17.30 10.73
N PRO A 94 -4.88 16.00 11.07
CA PRO A 94 -4.56 15.60 12.44
C PRO A 94 -3.28 16.27 12.93
N LYS A 95 -3.23 16.66 14.20
CA LYS A 95 -2.09 17.42 14.79
C LYS A 95 -0.73 16.75 14.62
N ASP A 96 -0.70 15.41 14.66
CA ASP A 96 0.54 14.64 14.60
C ASP A 96 0.95 14.26 13.17
N VAL A 97 0.18 14.69 12.15
CA VAL A 97 0.49 14.44 10.74
C VAL A 97 1.30 15.59 10.17
N ILE A 98 2.55 15.32 9.84
CA ILE A 98 3.42 16.25 9.13
C ILE A 98 3.08 16.23 7.64
N LEU A 99 2.75 17.41 7.09
CA LEU A 99 2.51 17.63 5.67
C LEU A 99 3.76 18.19 4.98
N TYR A 100 4.41 17.37 4.17
CA TYR A 100 5.57 17.75 3.36
C TYR A 100 5.16 18.29 1.98
N THR A 101 5.89 19.28 1.49
CA THR A 101 5.75 19.89 0.16
C THR A 101 7.09 19.93 -0.57
N ASP A 102 7.09 20.38 -1.82
CA ASP A 102 8.32 20.46 -2.64
C ASP A 102 9.39 21.36 -1.99
N GLU A 103 8.98 22.38 -1.23
CA GLU A 103 9.87 23.28 -0.50
C GLU A 103 10.65 22.56 0.62
N ASP A 104 10.08 21.52 1.23
CA ASP A 104 10.72 20.77 2.32
C ASP A 104 11.88 19.90 1.82
N GLU A 105 11.85 19.52 0.55
CA GLU A 105 12.92 18.74 -0.08
C GLU A 105 14.24 19.51 -0.11
N TRP A 106 14.16 20.79 -0.43
CA TRP A 106 15.33 21.66 -0.55
C TRP A 106 15.74 22.30 0.78
N SER A 107 14.80 22.51 1.71
CA SER A 107 15.15 23.01 3.05
C SER A 107 15.95 21.99 3.86
N SER A 108 15.80 20.70 3.55
CA SER A 108 16.47 19.59 4.23
C SER A 108 17.88 19.27 3.70
N TRP A 109 18.27 19.83 2.54
CA TRP A 109 19.54 19.51 1.88
C TRP A 109 20.40 20.75 1.67
N ASN A 110 21.54 20.84 2.37
CA ASN A 110 22.47 21.98 2.25
C ASN A 110 23.82 21.57 1.67
N LYS A 111 24.26 20.33 1.93
CA LYS A 111 25.54 19.81 1.47
C LYS A 111 25.45 18.33 1.12
N MET A 112 26.43 17.88 0.33
CA MET A 112 26.61 16.46 0.03
C MET A 112 26.82 15.67 1.34
N GLY A 113 25.98 14.66 1.56
CA GLY A 113 25.92 13.88 2.79
C GLY A 113 24.67 14.14 3.64
N ASP A 114 23.95 15.24 3.40
CA ASP A 114 22.66 15.49 4.04
C ASP A 114 21.59 14.53 3.51
N SER A 115 20.57 14.29 4.33
CA SER A 115 19.42 13.47 4.00
C SER A 115 18.63 14.03 2.81
N VAL A 116 18.25 13.14 1.89
CA VAL A 116 17.39 13.48 0.74
C VAL A 116 15.95 13.07 1.06
N LEU A 117 15.07 14.05 1.27
CA LEU A 117 13.74 13.83 1.85
C LEU A 117 12.91 12.75 1.14
N HIS A 118 12.85 12.74 -0.20
CA HIS A 118 12.08 11.73 -0.93
C HIS A 118 12.60 10.29 -0.70
N ILE A 119 13.92 10.12 -0.52
CA ILE A 119 14.53 8.83 -0.19
C ILE A 119 14.17 8.43 1.25
N GLU A 120 14.16 9.38 2.18
CA GLU A 120 13.76 9.11 3.57
C GLU A 120 12.30 8.71 3.68
N LEU A 121 11.39 9.44 3.02
CA LEU A 121 9.97 9.13 2.98
C LEU A 121 9.74 7.74 2.38
N ARG A 122 10.43 7.40 1.28
CA ARG A 122 10.36 6.07 0.66
C ARG A 122 10.87 4.96 1.58
N ARG A 123 11.96 5.20 2.32
CA ARG A 123 12.51 4.22 3.28
C ARG A 123 11.57 4.03 4.46
N TRP A 124 11.04 5.13 4.99
CA TRP A 124 10.16 5.15 6.16
C TRP A 124 8.81 4.49 5.92
N ALA A 125 8.22 4.67 4.73
CA ALA A 125 6.88 4.19 4.44
C ALA A 125 6.84 2.67 4.19
N ASP A 126 5.89 1.97 4.82
CA ASP A 126 5.54 0.59 4.48
C ASP A 126 4.53 0.57 3.33
N ILE A 127 3.65 1.58 3.25
CA ILE A 127 2.59 1.72 2.25
C ILE A 127 2.57 3.15 1.71
N LEU A 128 2.38 3.30 0.41
CA LEU A 128 2.06 4.58 -0.24
C LEU A 128 0.59 4.58 -0.71
N VAL A 129 -0.13 5.66 -0.43
CA VAL A 129 -1.49 5.89 -0.96
C VAL A 129 -1.57 7.27 -1.58
N ILE A 130 -1.88 7.37 -2.88
CA ILE A 130 -2.15 8.65 -3.54
C ILE A 130 -3.66 8.84 -3.71
N ALA A 131 -4.25 9.73 -2.91
CA ALA A 131 -5.69 9.98 -2.86
C ALA A 131 -5.97 11.45 -2.49
N PRO A 132 -6.31 12.32 -3.45
CA PRO A 132 -6.60 12.00 -4.86
C PRO A 132 -5.35 11.84 -5.74
N LEU A 133 -5.45 10.94 -6.73
CA LEU A 133 -4.59 10.91 -7.91
C LEU A 133 -5.22 11.70 -9.08
N SER A 134 -4.62 12.82 -9.45
CA SER A 134 -4.99 13.64 -10.61
C SER A 134 -4.51 13.00 -11.91
N ALA A 135 -5.15 13.32 -13.03
CA ALA A 135 -4.72 12.84 -14.35
C ALA A 135 -3.28 13.27 -14.69
N ASN A 136 -2.88 14.47 -14.26
CA ASN A 136 -1.53 14.99 -14.48
C ASN A 136 -0.49 14.15 -13.72
N THR A 137 -0.68 13.91 -12.43
CA THR A 137 0.22 13.06 -11.65
C THR A 137 0.19 11.62 -12.15
N LEU A 138 -0.96 11.08 -12.57
CA LEU A 138 -1.06 9.78 -13.22
C LEU A 138 -0.17 9.69 -14.46
N GLY A 139 -0.25 10.69 -15.36
CA GLY A 139 0.60 10.76 -16.54
C GLY A 139 2.09 10.87 -16.22
N LYS A 140 2.45 11.65 -15.19
CA LYS A 140 3.85 11.75 -14.71
C LYS A 140 4.38 10.41 -14.20
N ILE A 141 3.58 9.68 -13.40
CA ILE A 141 3.97 8.38 -12.87
C ILE A 141 4.13 7.37 -14.01
N ALA A 142 3.14 7.29 -14.92
CA ALA A 142 3.21 6.38 -16.06
C ALA A 142 4.38 6.70 -17.01
N GLY A 143 4.76 7.98 -17.13
CA GLY A 143 5.92 8.44 -17.89
C GLY A 143 7.26 8.36 -17.14
N GLY A 144 7.29 7.93 -15.89
CA GLY A 144 8.51 7.84 -15.08
C GLY A 144 9.15 9.19 -14.74
N LEU A 145 8.37 10.28 -14.72
CA LEU A 145 8.84 11.63 -14.39
C LEU A 145 8.99 11.80 -12.87
N CYS A 146 9.95 12.64 -12.46
CA CYS A 146 10.28 12.92 -11.06
C CYS A 146 10.68 14.40 -10.88
N ASP A 147 9.69 15.29 -10.95
CA ASP A 147 9.90 16.75 -10.99
C ASP A 147 9.31 17.50 -9.78
N ASN A 148 8.83 16.77 -8.78
CA ASN A 148 8.29 17.26 -7.52
C ASN A 148 8.42 16.14 -6.45
N LEU A 149 8.32 16.50 -5.17
CA LEU A 149 8.57 15.60 -4.03
C LEU A 149 7.79 14.29 -4.17
N LEU A 150 6.50 14.36 -4.48
CA LEU A 150 5.64 13.18 -4.65
C LEU A 150 6.15 12.27 -5.77
N THR A 151 6.40 12.82 -6.96
CA THR A 151 6.87 12.02 -8.09
C THR A 151 8.29 11.48 -7.89
N CYS A 152 9.15 12.18 -7.15
CA CYS A 152 10.46 11.67 -6.74
C CYS A 152 10.34 10.46 -5.80
N VAL A 153 9.43 10.53 -4.81
CA VAL A 153 9.12 9.37 -3.94
C VAL A 153 8.64 8.19 -4.76
N VAL A 154 7.69 8.41 -5.69
CA VAL A 154 7.15 7.34 -6.56
C VAL A 154 8.23 6.77 -7.47
N ARG A 155 9.09 7.60 -8.06
CA ARG A 155 10.14 7.15 -8.97
C ARG A 155 11.19 6.30 -8.27
N ALA A 156 11.42 6.56 -6.99
CA ALA A 156 12.30 5.80 -6.11
C ALA A 156 11.61 4.62 -5.40
N TRP A 157 10.30 4.42 -5.63
CA TRP A 157 9.48 3.43 -4.92
C TRP A 157 9.94 1.99 -5.20
N ASP A 158 9.88 1.17 -4.16
CA ASP A 158 10.09 -0.27 -4.25
C ASP A 158 8.73 -0.95 -4.35
N TYR A 159 8.41 -1.51 -5.53
CA TYR A 159 7.10 -2.11 -5.82
C TYR A 159 6.86 -3.45 -5.10
N SER A 160 7.82 -3.96 -4.31
CA SER A 160 7.51 -4.99 -3.31
C SER A 160 6.66 -4.45 -2.16
N LYS A 161 6.70 -3.13 -1.92
CA LYS A 161 5.85 -2.43 -0.94
C LYS A 161 4.50 -2.06 -1.56
N PRO A 162 3.39 -2.19 -0.81
CA PRO A 162 2.07 -1.86 -1.32
C PRO A 162 1.94 -0.38 -1.73
N PHE A 163 1.39 -0.15 -2.92
CA PHE A 163 1.15 1.18 -3.47
C PHE A 163 -0.28 1.24 -4.01
N PHE A 164 -1.10 2.12 -3.42
CA PHE A 164 -2.47 2.34 -3.80
C PHE A 164 -2.67 3.72 -4.43
N VAL A 165 -3.60 3.80 -5.38
CA VAL A 165 -4.03 5.06 -5.99
C VAL A 165 -5.56 5.16 -6.00
N ALA A 166 -6.08 6.34 -5.69
CA ALA A 166 -7.51 6.66 -5.81
C ALA A 166 -7.68 7.84 -6.79
N PRO A 167 -7.92 7.58 -8.09
CA PRO A 167 -8.07 8.61 -9.09
C PRO A 167 -9.26 9.55 -8.82
N ALA A 168 -9.07 10.82 -9.14
CA ALA A 168 -10.10 11.84 -9.02
C ALA A 168 -9.97 12.91 -10.10
N MET A 169 -10.86 12.88 -11.09
CA MET A 169 -10.84 13.77 -12.25
C MET A 169 -12.24 13.91 -12.87
N ASN A 170 -12.43 14.89 -13.75
CA ASN A 170 -13.69 15.02 -14.48
C ASN A 170 -13.98 13.77 -15.34
N THR A 171 -15.27 13.46 -15.58
CA THR A 171 -15.70 12.30 -16.38
C THR A 171 -15.05 12.21 -17.76
N LEU A 172 -14.88 13.34 -18.45
CA LEU A 172 -14.25 13.36 -19.77
C LEU A 172 -12.75 13.08 -19.70
N MET A 173 -12.08 13.49 -18.61
CA MET A 173 -10.69 13.11 -18.35
C MET A 173 -10.60 11.62 -18.03
N TRP A 174 -11.52 11.08 -17.22
CA TRP A 174 -11.55 9.65 -16.90
C TRP A 174 -11.77 8.78 -18.14
N LYS A 175 -12.67 9.20 -19.04
CA LYS A 175 -12.96 8.52 -20.32
C LYS A 175 -11.89 8.76 -21.39
N ASN A 176 -10.90 9.61 -21.13
CA ASN A 176 -9.84 9.86 -22.10
C ASN A 176 -8.97 8.60 -22.26
N PRO A 177 -8.61 8.19 -23.50
CA PRO A 177 -7.78 7.00 -23.74
C PRO A 177 -6.42 7.02 -23.01
N PHE A 178 -5.85 8.18 -22.72
CA PHE A 178 -4.62 8.28 -21.93
C PHE A 178 -4.82 7.81 -20.49
N THR A 179 -5.99 8.04 -19.89
CA THR A 179 -6.25 7.58 -18.52
C THR A 179 -6.21 6.06 -18.45
N GLU A 180 -6.88 5.38 -19.37
CA GLU A 180 -6.85 3.91 -19.44
C GLU A 180 -5.42 3.41 -19.66
N ARG A 181 -4.70 3.95 -20.64
CA ARG A 181 -3.30 3.57 -20.91
C ARG A 181 -2.39 3.75 -19.70
N HIS A 182 -2.47 4.90 -19.03
CA HIS A 182 -1.64 5.17 -17.87
C HIS A 182 -2.01 4.29 -16.67
N ILE A 183 -3.30 4.00 -16.46
CA ILE A 183 -3.75 3.05 -15.43
C ILE A 183 -3.18 1.66 -15.71
N MET A 184 -3.24 1.18 -16.96
CA MET A 184 -2.65 -0.10 -17.33
C MET A 184 -1.13 -0.12 -17.09
N SER A 185 -0.42 0.96 -17.45
CA SER A 185 1.03 1.03 -17.22
C SER A 185 1.43 0.95 -15.75
N ILE A 186 0.66 1.56 -14.84
CA ILE A 186 0.97 1.47 -13.40
C ILE A 186 0.47 0.16 -12.77
N ASP A 187 -0.59 -0.43 -13.31
CA ASP A 187 -1.09 -1.75 -12.90
C ASP A 187 -0.05 -2.85 -13.18
N GLU A 188 0.64 -2.78 -14.32
CA GLU A 188 1.77 -3.67 -14.66
C GLU A 188 2.94 -3.59 -13.65
N LEU A 189 3.07 -2.46 -12.94
CA LEU A 189 4.07 -2.27 -11.88
C LEU A 189 3.60 -2.81 -10.52
N GLY A 190 2.35 -3.29 -10.42
CA GLY A 190 1.74 -3.77 -9.17
C GLY A 190 1.05 -2.68 -8.36
N VAL A 191 0.77 -1.50 -8.95
CA VAL A 191 0.01 -0.44 -8.28
C VAL A 191 -1.46 -0.82 -8.20
N SER A 192 -2.01 -0.82 -6.98
CA SER A 192 -3.41 -1.19 -6.72
C SER A 192 -4.35 0.00 -6.92
N LEU A 193 -5.25 -0.12 -7.90
CA LEU A 193 -6.27 0.88 -8.18
C LEU A 193 -7.46 0.76 -7.23
N ILE A 194 -7.81 1.86 -6.56
CA ILE A 194 -9.09 2.05 -5.88
C ILE A 194 -9.97 2.88 -6.84
N PRO A 195 -10.98 2.28 -7.48
CA PRO A 195 -11.67 2.90 -8.61
C PRO A 195 -12.46 4.15 -8.20
N PRO A 196 -12.61 5.13 -9.10
CA PRO A 196 -13.50 6.25 -8.86
C PRO A 196 -14.96 5.80 -8.80
N VAL A 197 -15.82 6.67 -8.26
CA VAL A 197 -17.26 6.47 -8.15
C VAL A 197 -18.02 7.39 -9.09
N THR A 198 -19.23 6.96 -9.47
CA THR A 198 -20.18 7.79 -10.24
C THR A 198 -20.96 8.67 -9.29
N LYS A 199 -20.81 9.99 -9.41
CA LYS A 199 -21.61 11.00 -8.67
C LYS A 199 -21.60 12.34 -9.39
N ARG A 200 -22.31 13.32 -8.84
CA ARG A 200 -22.17 14.71 -9.27
C ARG A 200 -20.77 15.23 -8.94
N LEU A 201 -20.10 15.77 -9.94
CA LEU A 201 -18.74 16.29 -9.88
C LEU A 201 -18.71 17.78 -9.55
N ALA A 202 -17.52 18.30 -9.23
CA ALA A 202 -17.33 19.72 -8.88
C ALA A 202 -17.73 20.68 -10.02
N CYS A 203 -17.65 20.24 -11.29
CA CYS A 203 -18.08 21.02 -12.45
C CYS A 203 -19.61 20.99 -12.68
N GLY A 204 -20.37 20.21 -11.92
CA GLY A 204 -21.83 20.04 -12.08
C GLY A 204 -22.26 18.79 -12.86
N ASP A 205 -21.34 18.18 -13.64
CA ASP A 205 -21.62 16.96 -14.39
C ASP A 205 -21.94 15.78 -13.47
N TYR A 206 -22.79 14.86 -13.93
CA TYR A 206 -22.98 13.55 -13.31
C TYR A 206 -22.21 12.50 -14.11
N GLY A 207 -21.30 11.77 -13.46
CA GLY A 207 -20.54 10.73 -14.14
C GLY A 207 -19.43 10.10 -13.29
N ASN A 208 -18.76 9.12 -13.87
CA ASN A 208 -17.65 8.41 -13.24
C ASN A 208 -16.37 9.26 -13.29
N GLY A 209 -15.57 9.22 -12.22
CA GLY A 209 -14.32 9.98 -12.12
C GLY A 209 -14.12 10.64 -10.76
N ALA A 210 -15.13 10.62 -9.90
CA ALA A 210 -14.99 11.16 -8.56
C ALA A 210 -14.19 10.22 -7.65
N MET A 211 -13.36 10.77 -6.77
CA MET A 211 -12.61 9.96 -5.81
C MET A 211 -13.54 9.07 -4.98
N ALA A 212 -13.10 7.83 -4.74
CA ALA A 212 -13.65 6.96 -3.71
C ALA A 212 -13.74 7.68 -2.36
N GLU A 213 -14.72 7.30 -1.53
CA GLU A 213 -14.85 7.91 -0.21
C GLU A 213 -13.67 7.50 0.71
N PRO A 214 -13.20 8.39 1.61
CA PRO A 214 -12.07 8.10 2.49
C PRO A 214 -12.19 6.79 3.27
N SER A 215 -13.40 6.42 3.70
CA SER A 215 -13.68 5.16 4.40
C SER A 215 -13.45 3.92 3.53
N LEU A 216 -13.79 3.98 2.24
CA LEU A 216 -13.52 2.90 1.29
C LEU A 216 -12.02 2.77 1.02
N ILE A 217 -11.33 3.90 0.87
CA ILE A 217 -9.88 3.91 0.69
C ILE A 217 -9.19 3.29 1.90
N TYR A 218 -9.55 3.74 3.11
CA TYR A 218 -9.03 3.21 4.37
C TYR A 218 -9.26 1.70 4.51
N SER A 219 -10.50 1.24 4.38
CA SER A 219 -10.84 -0.17 4.55
C SER A 219 -10.14 -1.06 3.53
N THR A 220 -10.03 -0.63 2.27
CA THR A 220 -9.32 -1.37 1.22
C THR A 220 -7.85 -1.57 1.59
N VAL A 221 -7.15 -0.51 1.99
CA VAL A 221 -5.73 -0.56 2.36
C VAL A 221 -5.52 -1.41 3.62
N ARG A 222 -6.38 -1.23 4.63
CA ARG A 222 -6.28 -1.96 5.89
C ARG A 222 -6.48 -3.47 5.70
N LEU A 223 -7.54 -3.87 5.00
CA LEU A 223 -7.82 -5.29 4.74
C LEU A 223 -6.70 -5.94 3.93
N PHE A 224 -6.15 -5.23 2.94
CA PHE A 224 -5.00 -5.70 2.19
C PHE A 224 -3.80 -5.95 3.12
N PHE A 225 -3.45 -4.96 3.96
CA PHE A 225 -2.30 -5.08 4.85
C PHE A 225 -2.46 -6.22 5.85
N GLU A 226 -3.62 -6.33 6.50
CA GLU A 226 -3.92 -7.40 7.47
C GLU A 226 -3.84 -8.80 6.81
N SER A 227 -4.28 -8.95 5.56
CA SER A 227 -4.18 -10.21 4.83
C SER A 227 -2.73 -10.66 4.56
N ARG A 228 -1.80 -9.70 4.35
CA ARG A 228 -0.38 -9.99 4.08
C ARG A 228 0.36 -10.41 5.35
N VAL A 229 0.02 -9.79 6.47
CA VAL A 229 0.55 -10.18 7.79
C VAL A 229 0.12 -11.61 8.15
N GLN A 230 -1.14 -11.96 7.89
CA GLN A 230 -1.66 -13.31 8.17
C GLN A 230 -1.01 -14.40 7.31
N GLN A 231 -0.50 -14.06 6.12
CA GLN A 231 0.19 -15.00 5.22
C GLN A 231 1.68 -15.22 5.58
N GLY A 232 2.15 -14.71 6.71
CA GLY A 232 3.54 -14.91 7.18
C GLY A 232 4.60 -14.14 6.39
N GLY A 233 4.20 -13.18 5.56
CA GLY A 233 5.15 -12.26 4.93
C GLY A 233 5.71 -11.30 5.97
N SER A 234 7.04 -11.11 6.02
CA SER A 234 7.62 -9.97 6.75
C SER A 234 7.19 -8.70 6.02
N VAL A 235 6.20 -7.99 6.56
CA VAL A 235 5.69 -6.72 6.01
C VAL A 235 6.41 -5.52 6.65
N VAL A 236 7.43 -5.79 7.47
CA VAL A 236 8.21 -4.83 8.25
C VAL A 236 9.69 -5.12 8.07
#